data_AF-A0A847CHM1-F1
#
_entry.id   AF-A0A847CHM1-F1
#
_cell.length_a   1.000
_cell.length_b   1.000
_cell.length_c   1.000
_cell.angle_alpha   90.00
_cell.angle_beta   90.00
_cell.angle_gamma   90.00
#
_symmetry.space_group_name_H-M   'P 1'
#
loop_
_entity.id
_entity.type
_entity.pdbx_description
1 polymer ?
#
loop_
_entity_poly.entity_id
_entity_poly.type
_entity_poly.pdbx_seq_one_letter_code
_entity_poly.pdbx_strand_id
1 'polypeptide(L)'
;MEVDFVKCPKCLSKNWNDIPDTNNINKTKFKCIRCNYIITLGSCSKCKTVNAWILIAGINDKGGQKPFYRFQCKICKRIVGILLG
;
A
#
# COMPACT_ATOMS: atom_id res chain seq x y z
N MET A 1 14.88 -7.92 5.16
CA MET A 1 14.46 -6.81 4.27
C MET A 1 13.49 -5.93 5.05
N GLU A 2 13.85 -4.68 5.30
CA GLU A 2 12.99 -3.73 5.99
C GLU A 2 11.86 -3.28 5.06
N VAL A 3 10.61 -3.48 5.47
CA VAL A 3 9.43 -3.08 4.68
C VAL A 3 9.02 -1.68 5.12
N ASP A 4 9.13 -0.71 4.21
CA ASP A 4 8.63 0.65 4.44
C ASP A 4 7.10 0.64 4.44
N PHE A 5 6.47 0.87 5.60
CA PHE A 5 5.02 1.03 5.66
C PHE A 5 4.60 2.43 5.24
N VAL A 6 3.62 2.51 4.35
CA VAL A 6 3.06 3.77 3.89
C VAL A 6 2.30 4.44 5.04
N LYS A 7 2.71 5.68 5.36
CA LYS A 7 2.05 6.54 6.35
C LYS A 7 1.11 7.51 5.66
N CYS A 8 0.00 7.81 6.31
CA CYS A 8 -0.90 8.86 5.86
C CYS A 8 -0.19 10.22 5.91
N PRO A 9 -0.15 10.98 4.81
CA PRO A 9 0.52 12.28 4.81
C PRO A 9 -0.21 13.34 5.66
N LYS A 10 -1.50 13.13 5.97
CA LYS A 10 -2.31 14.09 6.75
C LYS A 10 -2.23 13.88 8.26
N CYS A 11 -2.17 12.63 8.72
CA CYS A 11 -2.25 12.31 10.15
C CYS A 11 -1.17 11.32 10.63
N LEU A 12 -0.24 10.95 9.75
CA LEU A 12 0.88 10.02 9.99
C LEU A 12 0.48 8.59 10.42
N SER A 13 -0.82 8.28 10.44
CA SER A 13 -1.33 6.94 10.72
C SER A 13 -0.80 5.93 9.69
N LYS A 14 -0.46 4.73 10.16
CA LYS A 14 -0.04 3.61 9.31
C LYS A 14 -1.19 2.70 8.90
N ASN A 15 -2.37 2.86 9.51
CA ASN A 15 -3.50 1.97 9.28
C ASN A 15 -4.41 2.50 8.18
N TRP A 16 -4.79 1.61 7.28
CA TRP A 16 -5.59 1.88 6.11
C TRP A 16 -6.76 0.89 6.02
N ASN A 17 -7.88 1.33 5.47
CA ASN A 17 -8.92 0.47 4.94
C ASN A 17 -8.69 0.30 3.45
N ASP A 18 -8.84 -0.93 2.97
CA ASP A 18 -8.95 -1.17 1.54
C ASP A 18 -10.27 -0.56 1.04
N ILE A 19 -10.21 0.18 -0.07
CA ILE A 19 -11.40 0.54 -0.84
C ILE A 19 -11.34 -0.37 -2.07
N PRO A 20 -12.05 -1.52 -2.06
CA PRO A 20 -11.97 -2.46 -3.16
C PRO A 20 -12.58 -1.85 -4.43
N ASP A 21 -11.70 -1.58 -5.39
CA ASP A 21 -12.03 -1.43 -6.82
C ASP A 21 -11.29 -2.58 -7.53
N THR A 22 -11.70 -3.80 -7.16
CA THR A 22 -10.97 -5.08 -7.12
C THR A 22 -10.44 -5.62 -8.46
N ASN A 23 -10.62 -4.90 -9.55
CA ASN A 23 -10.18 -5.34 -10.89
C ASN A 23 -8.91 -4.65 -11.38
N ASN A 24 -8.37 -3.66 -10.67
CA ASN A 24 -7.17 -2.97 -11.13
C ASN A 24 -6.24 -2.57 -9.98
N ILE A 25 -5.18 -3.35 -9.76
CA ILE A 25 -4.09 -3.05 -8.80
C ILE A 25 -3.50 -1.64 -8.99
N ASN A 26 -3.51 -1.11 -10.22
CA ASN A 26 -3.02 0.24 -10.51
C ASN A 26 -4.00 1.35 -10.08
N LYS A 27 -5.21 1.00 -9.67
CA LYS A 27 -6.25 1.90 -9.15
C LYS A 27 -6.62 1.59 -7.71
N THR A 28 -5.97 0.65 -7.04
CA THR A 28 -6.29 0.31 -5.65
C THR A 28 -6.10 1.55 -4.77
N LYS A 29 -7.20 1.94 -4.13
CA LYS A 29 -7.28 3.09 -3.25
C LYS A 29 -7.27 2.60 -1.81
N PHE A 30 -6.56 3.33 -0.96
CA PHE A 30 -6.53 3.06 0.47
C PHE A 30 -7.04 4.27 1.22
N LYS A 31 -7.96 4.06 2.15
CA LYS A 31 -8.53 5.10 2.99
C LYS A 31 -7.87 5.07 4.36
N CYS A 32 -7.30 6.17 4.80
CA CYS A 32 -6.72 6.25 6.13
C CYS A 32 -7.84 6.14 7.18
N ILE A 33 -7.68 5.22 8.14
CA ILE A 33 -8.70 4.97 9.18
C ILE A 33 -8.90 6.21 10.08
N ARG A 34 -7.83 6.95 10.34
CA ARG A 34 -7.86 8.06 11.32
C ARG A 34 -8.47 9.35 10.77
N CYS A 35 -8.24 9.66 9.49
CA CYS A 35 -8.63 10.96 8.92
C CYS A 35 -9.39 10.85 7.59
N ASN A 36 -9.74 9.64 7.17
CA ASN A 36 -10.45 9.35 5.93
C ASN A 36 -9.74 9.78 4.64
N TYR A 37 -8.48 10.21 4.71
CA TYR A 37 -7.68 10.59 3.54
C TYR A 37 -7.45 9.38 2.63
N ILE A 38 -7.70 9.55 1.33
CA ILE A 38 -7.58 8.48 0.34
C ILE A 38 -6.26 8.63 -0.42
N ILE A 39 -5.48 7.55 -0.51
CA ILE A 39 -4.31 7.46 -1.39
C ILE A 39 -4.58 6.51 -2.55
N THR A 40 -3.86 6.71 -3.64
CA THR A 40 -3.71 5.74 -4.72
C THR A 40 -2.23 5.44 -4.86
N LEU A 41 -1.86 4.16 -4.98
CA LEU A 41 -0.47 3.76 -5.28
C LEU A 41 -0.16 4.04 -6.75
N GLY A 42 0.03 5.31 -7.11
CA GLY A 42 0.36 5.75 -8.46
C GLY A 42 1.86 5.65 -8.74
N SER A 43 2.61 6.68 -8.34
CA SER A 43 4.04 6.79 -8.66
C SER A 43 4.94 6.20 -7.57
N CYS A 44 6.05 5.59 -7.97
CA CYS A 44 7.09 5.22 -7.01
C CYS A 44 7.84 6.48 -6.53
N SER A 45 7.85 6.74 -5.23
CA SER A 45 8.56 7.90 -4.67
C SER A 45 10.08 7.87 -4.85
N LYS A 46 10.67 6.70 -5.14
CA LYS A 46 12.12 6.56 -5.38
C LYS A 46 12.51 6.84 -6.83
N CYS A 47 11.84 6.21 -7.81
CA CYS A 47 12.19 6.34 -9.24
C CYS A 47 11.22 7.21 -10.05
N LYS A 48 10.20 7.79 -9.41
CA LYS A 48 9.16 8.65 -10.00
C LYS A 48 8.32 8.00 -11.11
N THR A 49 8.56 6.73 -11.44
CA THR A 49 7.78 5.98 -12.44
C THR A 49 6.33 5.84 -11.99
N VAL A 50 5.40 6.16 -12.90
CA VAL A 50 3.95 6.02 -12.73
C VAL A 50 3.55 4.56 -12.98
N ASN A 51 2.55 4.05 -12.24
CA ASN A 51 2.05 2.66 -12.38
C ASN A 51 3.18 1.63 -12.26
N ALA A 52 4.07 1.87 -11.31
CA ALA A 52 5.27 1.08 -11.11
C ALA A 52 5.06 -0.09 -10.14
N TRP A 53 3.96 -0.09 -9.39
CA TRP A 53 3.72 -1.01 -8.28
C TRP A 53 3.11 -2.32 -8.77
N ILE A 54 3.69 -3.44 -8.35
CA ILE A 54 3.16 -4.79 -8.52
C ILE A 54 2.87 -5.38 -7.14
N LEU A 55 1.74 -6.08 -7.00
CA LEU A 55 1.42 -6.80 -5.76
C LEU A 55 2.28 -8.06 -5.69
N ILE A 56 3.09 -8.19 -4.63
CA ILE A 56 3.98 -9.34 -4.43
C ILE A 56 3.54 -10.25 -3.28
N ALA A 57 2.77 -9.72 -2.33
CA ALA A 57 2.10 -10.52 -1.32
C ALA A 57 0.75 -9.88 -0.98
N GLY A 58 -0.31 -10.65 -1.15
CA GLY A 58 -1.67 -10.30 -0.74
C GLY A 58 -1.90 -10.55 0.76
N ILE A 59 -3.13 -10.28 1.19
CA ILE A 59 -3.61 -10.50 2.57
C ILE A 59 -3.25 -11.92 3.00
N ASN A 60 -2.41 -12.05 4.02
CA ASN A 60 -2.08 -13.33 4.62
C ASN A 60 -2.83 -13.42 5.95
N ASP A 61 -4.05 -13.98 5.93
CA ASP A 61 -4.88 -14.20 7.13
C ASP A 61 -4.38 -15.34 8.03
N LYS A 62 -3.27 -15.99 7.68
CA LYS A 62 -2.71 -17.08 8.48
C LYS A 62 -1.72 -16.55 9.52
N GLY A 63 -2.16 -16.51 10.77
CA GLY A 63 -1.26 -16.49 11.94
C GLY A 63 -1.30 -15.28 12.86
N GLY A 64 -2.42 -14.54 12.95
CA GLY A 64 -2.59 -13.47 13.94
C GLY A 64 -1.75 -12.20 13.68
N GLN A 65 -1.07 -12.11 12.53
CA GLN A 65 -0.44 -10.87 12.08
C GLN A 65 -1.46 -9.99 11.38
N LYS A 66 -1.40 -8.67 11.62
CA LYS A 66 -2.29 -7.71 10.98
C LYS A 66 -2.24 -7.86 9.45
N PRO A 67 -3.39 -7.92 8.77
CA PRO A 67 -3.41 -8.06 7.32
C PRO A 67 -2.68 -6.87 6.67
N PHE A 68 -1.80 -7.15 5.71
CA PHE A 68 -1.12 -6.10 4.96
C PHE A 68 -0.88 -6.53 3.50
N TYR A 69 -0.85 -5.56 2.60
CA TYR A 69 -0.38 -5.74 1.23
C TYR A 69 1.11 -5.41 1.14
N ARG A 70 1.85 -6.15 0.31
CA ARG A 70 3.19 -5.76 -0.14
C ARG A 70 3.21 -5.45 -1.61
N PHE A 71 3.69 -4.25 -1.92
CA PHE A 71 3.90 -3.80 -3.28
C PHE A 71 5.38 -3.64 -3.57
N GLN A 72 5.82 -4.07 -4.75
CA GLN A 72 7.17 -3.85 -5.24
C GLN A 72 7.14 -2.93 -6.45
N CYS A 73 8.08 -1.99 -6.54
CA CYS A 73 8.29 -1.22 -7.74
C CYS A 73 8.99 -2.08 -8.81
N LYS A 74 8.38 -2.25 -9.98
CA LYS A 74 8.92 -3.03 -11.10
C LYS A 74 10.30 -2.53 -11.60
N ILE A 75 10.54 -1.22 -11.49
CA ILE A 75 11.78 -0.54 -11.92
C ILE A 75 12.87 -0.61 -10.84
N CYS A 76 12.72 0.13 -9.75
CA CYS A 76 13.78 0.26 -8.72
C CYS A 76 13.75 -0.81 -7.62
N LYS A 77 12.87 -1.81 -7.74
CA LYS A 77 12.69 -2.94 -6.81
C LYS A 77 12.36 -2.56 -5.35
N ARG A 78 12.08 -1.28 -5.07
CA ARG A 78 11.62 -0.81 -3.74
C ARG A 78 10.35 -1.53 -3.32
N ILE A 79 10.28 -1.95 -2.06
CA ILE A 79 9.12 -2.61 -1.47
C ILE A 79 8.43 -1.67 -0.49
N VAL A 80 7.10 -1.58 -0.54
CA VAL A 80 6.28 -0.85 0.43
C VAL A 80 5.14 -1.73 0.96
N GLY A 81 4.78 -1.52 2.22
CA GLY A 81 3.68 -2.20 2.89
C GLY A 81 2.48 -1.27 3.12
N ILE A 82 1.27 -1.79 2.90
CA ILE A 82 0.02 -1.16 3.33
C ILE A 82 -0.56 -1.99 4.46
N LEU A 83 -0.53 -1.46 5.68
CA LEU A 83 -1.08 -2.12 6.85
C LEU A 83 -2.59 -1.86 6.91
N LEU A 84 -3.37 -2.94 6.91
CA LEU A 84 -4.81 -2.88 7.13
C LEU A 84 -5.11 -2.97 8.63
N GLY A 85 -6.17 -2.31 9.10
CA GLY A 85 -6.49 -2.27 10.53
C GLY A 85 -7.91 -1.85 10.82
#